data_AF-A0A7S2TT60-F1
#
_entry.id   AF-A0A7S2TT60-F1
#
_cell.length_a   1.000
_cell.length_b   1.000
_cell.length_c   1.000
_cell.angle_alpha   90.00
_cell.angle_beta   90.00
_cell.angle_gamma   90.00
#
_symmetry.space_group_name_H-M   'P 1'
#
loop_
_entity.id
_entity.type
_entity.pdbx_description
1 polymer ?
#
loop_
_entity_poly.entity_id
_entity_poly.type
_entity_poly.pdbx_seq_one_letter_code
_entity_poly.pdbx_strand_id
1 'polypeptide(L)'
;RISDSEDGAKWFVVGMSARGSAKDTKKAQRKYNQITTDVKSTALRLIHIRLPEKVIEMHKLVSSLPLCDLESTRLVAGKIDEAKVVSDPPPAKGPQNPPVSKKRKLESDESSGSGSDSSAVSADRLKGQVPCNLEVVKLMENVKKEINELIETVGVIKVYIQLNIPKMEDGNNFGVEVQEETVSEIHKVEDIAFSALEANSKYFVMRGKCVSKILKYPEIKDYVQSVRELDGKQFVKLKMTCVDIRDSYMLLYDIITKNEDKIRKPREVYSEASMLY
;
A
#
# COMPACT_ATOMS: atom_id res chain seq x y z
N ARG A 1 49.37 52.77 -15.41
CA ARG A 1 50.17 51.66 -14.83
C ARG A 1 49.26 50.84 -13.93
N ILE A 2 48.53 49.88 -14.51
CA ILE A 2 47.84 48.72 -13.89
C ILE A 2 47.70 47.76 -15.09
N SER A 3 48.74 47.00 -15.45
CA SER A 3 49.10 45.63 -15.00
C SER A 3 48.12 44.56 -15.48
N ASP A 4 48.64 43.73 -16.39
CA ASP A 4 48.10 42.51 -16.96
C ASP A 4 47.63 41.49 -15.92
N SER A 5 46.58 40.73 -16.28
CA SER A 5 46.45 39.32 -15.93
C SER A 5 45.55 38.61 -16.95
N GLU A 6 46.15 38.21 -18.06
CA GLU A 6 45.69 37.05 -18.81
C GLU A 6 46.01 35.82 -17.96
N ASP A 7 45.01 35.15 -17.40
CA ASP A 7 45.14 33.72 -17.08
C ASP A 7 43.80 33.07 -16.76
N GLY A 8 43.61 31.88 -17.33
CA GLY A 8 42.75 30.86 -16.74
C GLY A 8 41.35 30.73 -17.32
N ALA A 9 41.23 30.09 -18.49
CA ALA A 9 40.35 28.93 -18.68
C ALA A 9 40.37 28.42 -20.13
N LYS A 10 41.50 27.85 -20.57
CA LYS A 10 41.49 26.83 -21.63
C LYS A 10 40.80 25.59 -21.06
N TRP A 11 39.48 25.54 -21.13
CA TRP A 11 38.78 24.28 -20.98
C TRP A 11 39.16 23.41 -22.17
N PHE A 12 39.96 22.38 -21.89
CA PHE A 12 40.28 21.29 -22.78
C PHE A 12 39.02 20.84 -23.52
N VAL A 13 38.95 21.13 -24.83
CA VAL A 13 38.18 20.31 -25.76
C VAL A 13 38.92 18.99 -25.84
N VAL A 14 38.67 18.11 -24.87
CA VAL A 14 38.97 16.69 -25.04
C VAL A 14 38.10 16.26 -26.20
N GLY A 15 38.74 15.99 -27.34
CA GLY A 15 38.12 15.32 -28.47
C GLY A 15 37.65 13.93 -28.05
N MET A 16 36.50 13.87 -27.37
CA MET A 16 35.72 12.65 -27.28
C MET A 16 35.30 12.35 -28.71
N SER A 17 35.84 11.25 -29.23
CA SER A 17 35.53 10.69 -30.54
C SER A 17 34.03 10.75 -30.81
N ALA A 18 33.59 11.74 -31.60
CA ALA A 18 32.19 11.94 -31.97
C ALA A 18 31.60 10.70 -32.68
N ARG A 19 32.47 9.84 -33.24
CA ARG A 19 32.11 8.55 -33.84
C ARG A 19 31.77 7.46 -32.83
N GLY A 20 32.33 7.49 -31.62
CA GLY A 20 31.93 6.62 -30.51
C GLY A 20 30.57 7.03 -29.95
N SER A 21 30.43 8.34 -29.66
CA SER A 21 29.20 8.94 -29.14
C SER A 21 27.98 8.73 -30.06
N ALA A 22 28.10 8.93 -31.36
CA ALA A 22 26.98 8.72 -32.29
C ALA A 22 26.55 7.25 -32.43
N LYS A 23 27.48 6.29 -32.29
CA LYS A 23 27.17 4.85 -32.29
C LYS A 23 26.47 4.44 -31.00
N ASP A 24 26.92 4.97 -29.87
CA ASP A 24 26.32 4.71 -28.56
C ASP A 24 24.92 5.30 -28.45
N THR A 25 24.69 6.52 -28.96
CA THR A 25 23.35 7.14 -29.05
C THR A 25 22.39 6.31 -29.92
N LYS A 26 22.85 5.81 -31.09
CA LYS A 26 22.02 4.94 -31.94
C LYS A 26 21.70 3.61 -31.25
N LYS A 27 22.63 3.04 -30.49
CA LYS A 27 22.41 1.81 -29.71
C LYS A 27 21.42 2.04 -28.57
N ALA A 28 21.52 3.16 -27.86
CA ALA A 28 20.58 3.54 -26.81
C ALA A 28 19.16 3.74 -27.38
N GLN A 29 19.03 4.47 -28.50
CA GLN A 29 17.73 4.69 -29.15
C GLN A 29 17.08 3.38 -29.58
N ARG A 30 17.85 2.44 -30.13
CA ARG A 30 17.33 1.11 -30.51
C ARG A 30 16.79 0.36 -29.30
N LYS A 31 17.52 0.36 -28.17
CA LYS A 31 17.06 -0.27 -26.93
C LYS A 31 15.79 0.38 -26.38
N TYR A 32 15.73 1.71 -26.39
CA TYR A 32 14.54 2.45 -25.97
C TYR A 32 13.31 2.08 -26.81
N ASN A 33 13.45 2.03 -28.13
CA ASN A 33 12.37 1.66 -29.04
C ASN A 33 11.91 0.21 -28.80
N GLN A 34 12.84 -0.70 -28.52
CA GLN A 34 12.52 -2.09 -28.17
C GLN A 34 11.70 -2.15 -26.88
N ILE A 35 12.18 -1.54 -25.80
CA ILE A 35 11.48 -1.50 -24.50
C ILE A 35 10.08 -0.89 -24.66
N THR A 36 9.97 0.20 -25.42
CA THR A 36 8.68 0.85 -25.70
C THR A 36 7.72 -0.10 -26.41
N THR A 37 8.22 -0.87 -27.39
CA THR A 37 7.41 -1.87 -28.12
C THR A 37 6.97 -3.01 -27.19
N ASP A 38 7.88 -3.49 -26.34
CA ASP A 38 7.62 -4.55 -25.37
C ASP A 38 6.57 -4.11 -24.34
N VAL A 39 6.68 -2.90 -23.81
CA VAL A 39 5.67 -2.29 -22.91
C VAL A 39 4.32 -2.18 -23.59
N LYS A 40 4.27 -1.70 -24.85
CA LYS A 40 3.01 -1.60 -25.61
C LYS A 40 2.36 -2.97 -25.82
N SER A 41 3.13 -3.98 -26.22
CA SER A 41 2.61 -5.34 -26.40
C SER A 41 2.12 -5.97 -25.09
N THR A 42 2.85 -5.74 -24.00
CA THR A 42 2.49 -6.23 -22.66
C THR A 42 1.20 -5.57 -22.18
N ALA A 43 1.08 -4.24 -22.30
CA ALA A 43 -0.11 -3.51 -21.90
C ALA A 43 -1.36 -3.99 -22.66
N LEU A 44 -1.28 -4.19 -23.97
CA LEU A 44 -2.39 -4.72 -24.76
C LEU A 44 -2.81 -6.12 -24.29
N ARG A 45 -1.83 -7.00 -24.00
CA ARG A 45 -2.11 -8.31 -23.41
C ARG A 45 -2.81 -8.18 -22.05
N LEU A 46 -2.33 -7.27 -21.19
CA LEU A 46 -2.94 -7.04 -19.89
C LEU A 46 -4.38 -6.55 -20.04
N ILE A 47 -4.64 -5.58 -20.91
CA ILE A 47 -5.96 -4.99 -21.14
C ILE A 47 -6.95 -6.03 -21.65
N HIS A 48 -6.62 -6.73 -22.74
CA HIS A 48 -7.59 -7.59 -23.42
C HIS A 48 -7.71 -9.00 -22.84
N ILE A 49 -6.70 -9.47 -22.10
CA ILE A 49 -6.67 -10.84 -21.58
C ILE A 49 -6.67 -10.81 -20.05
N ARG A 50 -5.66 -10.18 -19.43
CA ARG A 50 -5.45 -10.31 -17.98
C ARG A 50 -6.53 -9.61 -17.15
N LEU A 51 -6.97 -8.40 -17.54
CA LEU A 51 -7.98 -7.65 -16.78
C LEU A 51 -9.30 -8.45 -16.66
N PRO A 52 -9.93 -8.94 -17.75
CA PRO A 52 -11.12 -9.79 -17.65
C PRO A 52 -10.91 -11.07 -16.82
N GLU A 53 -9.78 -11.77 -17.02
CA GLU A 53 -9.45 -12.96 -16.22
C GLU A 53 -9.40 -12.63 -14.74
N LYS A 54 -8.75 -11.53 -14.37
CA LYS A 54 -8.65 -11.06 -13.00
C LYS A 54 -10.00 -10.71 -12.38
N VAL A 55 -10.90 -10.09 -13.14
CA VAL A 55 -12.27 -9.84 -12.67
C VAL A 55 -12.95 -11.15 -12.27
N ILE A 56 -12.82 -12.21 -13.09
CA ILE A 56 -13.42 -13.52 -12.82
C ILE A 56 -12.75 -14.20 -11.62
N GLU A 57 -11.42 -14.20 -11.56
CA GLU A 57 -10.64 -14.73 -10.43
C GLU A 57 -11.05 -14.07 -9.11
N MET A 58 -11.06 -12.74 -9.08
CA MET A 58 -11.40 -11.96 -7.90
C MET A 58 -12.88 -12.10 -7.51
N HIS A 59 -13.79 -12.19 -8.49
CA HIS A 59 -15.20 -12.46 -8.21
C HIS A 59 -15.39 -13.80 -7.51
N LYS A 60 -14.72 -14.86 -7.97
CA LYS A 60 -14.73 -16.18 -7.30
C LYS A 60 -14.18 -16.09 -5.89
N LEU A 61 -13.04 -15.40 -5.71
CA LEU A 61 -12.42 -15.21 -4.39
C LEU A 61 -13.39 -14.50 -3.44
N VAL A 62 -13.95 -13.35 -3.83
CA VAL A 62 -14.89 -12.57 -3.02
C VAL A 62 -16.12 -13.40 -2.64
N SER A 63 -16.69 -14.16 -3.59
CA SER A 63 -17.84 -15.02 -3.33
C SER A 63 -17.53 -16.21 -2.42
N SER A 64 -16.29 -16.68 -2.39
CA SER A 64 -15.85 -17.76 -1.48
C SER A 64 -15.60 -17.26 -0.04
N LEU A 65 -15.38 -15.96 0.16
CA LEU A 65 -15.11 -15.40 1.48
C LEU A 65 -16.41 -15.27 2.29
N PRO A 66 -16.45 -15.75 3.55
CA PRO A 66 -17.64 -15.63 4.40
C PRO A 66 -17.96 -14.15 4.71
N LEU A 67 -19.23 -13.84 4.95
CA LEU A 67 -19.71 -12.47 5.25
C LEU A 67 -19.06 -11.89 6.52
N CYS A 68 -18.82 -12.74 7.50
CA CYS A 68 -17.93 -12.49 8.62
C CYS A 68 -17.74 -13.84 9.31
N ASP A 69 -16.53 -14.40 9.32
CA ASP A 69 -16.28 -15.58 10.15
C ASP A 69 -15.93 -15.12 11.57
N LEU A 70 -16.97 -14.83 12.36
CA LEU A 70 -16.84 -14.56 13.79
C LEU A 70 -16.28 -15.78 14.56
N GLU A 71 -16.27 -16.99 13.99
CA GLU A 71 -15.75 -18.18 14.66
C GLU A 71 -14.22 -18.25 14.63
N SER A 72 -13.58 -17.81 13.54
CA SER A 72 -12.10 -17.73 13.50
C SER A 72 -11.52 -16.62 14.40
N THR A 73 -12.28 -15.56 14.69
CA THR A 73 -11.91 -14.57 15.72
C THR A 73 -12.15 -15.09 17.15
N ARG A 74 -13.11 -16.00 17.35
CA ARG A 74 -13.33 -16.69 18.64
C ARG A 74 -12.19 -17.63 19.03
N LEU A 75 -11.61 -18.37 18.07
CA LEU A 75 -10.54 -19.36 18.32
C LEU A 75 -9.26 -18.76 18.93
N VAL A 76 -8.92 -17.51 18.58
CA VAL A 76 -7.74 -16.83 19.13
C VAL A 76 -7.94 -16.43 20.60
N ALA A 77 -9.18 -16.18 21.00
CA ALA A 77 -9.49 -15.80 22.37
C ALA A 77 -9.44 -16.98 23.35
N GLY A 78 -9.74 -18.20 22.90
CA GLY A 78 -9.57 -19.40 23.73
C GLY A 78 -8.14 -19.55 24.24
N LYS A 79 -7.15 -19.24 23.40
CA LYS A 79 -5.72 -19.25 23.77
C LYS A 79 -5.28 -18.08 24.65
N ILE A 80 -6.04 -16.97 24.66
CA ILE A 80 -5.80 -15.82 25.53
C ILE A 80 -6.31 -16.11 26.94
N ASP A 81 -7.44 -16.80 27.07
CA ASP A 81 -8.00 -17.22 28.35
C ASP A 81 -7.19 -18.38 28.98
N GLU A 82 -6.60 -19.28 28.19
CA GLU A 82 -5.70 -20.34 28.66
C GLU A 82 -4.32 -19.84 29.16
N ALA A 83 -3.88 -18.65 28.74
CA ALA A 83 -2.66 -18.03 29.27
C ALA A 83 -2.80 -17.60 30.74
N LYS A 84 -4.01 -17.67 31.32
CA LYS A 84 -4.25 -17.55 32.77
C LYS A 84 -4.08 -18.89 33.49
N VAL A 85 -2.87 -19.45 33.54
CA VAL A 85 -2.52 -20.40 34.62
C VAL A 85 -1.05 -20.25 35.03
N VAL A 86 -0.71 -19.12 35.65
CA VAL A 86 0.22 -19.11 36.80
C VAL A 86 -0.28 -18.01 37.74
N SER A 87 -1.37 -18.28 38.44
CA SER A 87 -1.70 -17.55 39.66
C SER A 87 -0.94 -18.21 40.81
N ASP A 88 0.23 -17.68 41.17
CA ASP A 88 0.83 -18.01 42.46
C ASP A 88 -0.12 -17.54 43.57
N PRO A 89 -0.28 -18.33 44.66
CA PRO A 89 -1.19 -18.00 45.75
C PRO A 89 -0.77 -16.67 46.41
N PRO A 90 -1.73 -15.85 46.87
CA PRO A 90 -1.39 -14.59 47.51
C PRO A 90 -0.59 -14.83 48.80
N PRO A 91 0.50 -14.08 49.06
CA PRO A 91 1.24 -14.20 50.31
C PRO A 91 0.34 -13.81 51.49
N ALA A 92 0.39 -14.62 52.54
CA ALA A 92 -0.42 -14.49 53.75
C ALA A 92 -0.31 -13.09 54.36
N LYS A 93 -1.45 -12.49 54.72
CA LYS A 93 -1.55 -11.21 55.41
C LYS A 93 -0.94 -11.31 56.82
N GLY A 94 0.15 -10.59 57.07
CA GLY A 94 0.61 -10.19 58.41
C GLY A 94 0.11 -8.78 58.78
N PRO A 95 0.07 -8.40 60.07
CA PRO A 95 -0.84 -7.39 60.60
C PRO A 95 -0.40 -5.93 60.38
N GLN A 96 -1.40 -5.07 60.49
CA GLN A 96 -1.46 -3.63 60.20
C GLN A 96 -0.51 -2.75 61.02
N ASN A 97 -0.12 -1.60 60.46
CA ASN A 97 -0.03 -0.33 61.17
C ASN A 97 -0.34 0.87 60.23
N PRO A 98 -1.00 1.96 60.69
CA PRO A 98 -1.59 2.99 59.83
C PRO A 98 -0.80 4.34 59.90
N PRO A 99 -1.36 5.51 59.50
CA PRO A 99 -1.14 6.12 58.19
C PRO A 99 -0.42 7.48 58.27
N VAL A 100 0.24 7.94 57.19
CA VAL A 100 0.62 9.36 57.07
C VAL A 100 0.24 9.93 55.70
N SER A 101 -0.67 10.89 55.79
CA SER A 101 -1.21 11.77 54.76
C SER A 101 -0.17 12.67 54.10
N LYS A 102 -0.31 12.93 52.79
CA LYS A 102 -0.19 14.29 52.21
C LYS A 102 -0.80 14.40 50.81
N LYS A 103 -1.37 15.58 50.57
CA LYS A 103 -2.30 15.99 49.50
C LYS A 103 -1.63 16.23 48.13
N ARG A 104 -2.38 15.85 47.07
CA ARG A 104 -2.81 16.61 45.87
C ARG A 104 -1.75 17.41 45.06
N LYS A 105 -1.59 17.11 43.76
CA LYS A 105 -1.78 18.09 42.67
C LYS A 105 -1.89 17.41 41.29
N LEU A 106 -2.88 17.87 40.52
CA LEU A 106 -3.12 17.59 39.10
C LEU A 106 -2.30 18.61 38.29
N GLU A 107 -1.59 18.19 37.24
CA GLU A 107 -1.39 18.98 36.02
C GLU A 107 -0.73 18.13 34.92
N SER A 108 -1.29 18.30 33.72
CA SER A 108 -0.83 17.86 32.41
C SER A 108 0.41 18.62 31.95
N ASP A 109 1.40 17.95 31.34
CA ASP A 109 1.80 18.22 29.95
C ASP A 109 2.85 17.21 29.44
N GLU A 110 2.93 17.07 28.12
CA GLU A 110 3.92 16.29 27.38
C GLU A 110 5.34 16.85 27.56
N SER A 111 6.31 15.97 27.82
CA SER A 111 7.64 16.03 27.17
C SER A 111 8.53 14.86 27.60
N SER A 112 9.21 14.34 26.59
CA SER A 112 10.31 13.39 26.61
C SER A 112 11.36 13.66 27.69
N GLY A 113 11.63 12.64 28.51
CA GLY A 113 12.77 12.63 29.43
C GLY A 113 12.94 11.26 30.07
N SER A 114 14.06 10.61 29.78
CA SER A 114 14.54 9.38 30.41
C SER A 114 14.64 9.55 31.94
N GLY A 115 13.95 8.71 32.69
CA GLY A 115 14.02 8.63 34.14
C GLY A 115 13.63 7.24 34.60
N SER A 116 14.65 6.44 34.87
CA SER A 116 14.56 5.14 35.52
C SER A 116 14.03 5.27 36.94
N ASP A 117 12.78 4.87 37.17
CA ASP A 117 12.42 4.09 38.37
C ASP A 117 10.98 3.56 38.27
N SER A 118 10.83 2.23 38.38
CA SER A 118 9.60 1.37 38.46
C SER A 118 9.68 0.07 37.63
N SER A 119 10.86 -0.30 37.11
CA SER A 119 11.05 -1.47 36.25
C SER A 119 11.13 -2.84 36.96
N ALA A 120 10.96 -2.90 38.28
CA ALA A 120 11.07 -4.15 39.03
C ALA A 120 9.72 -4.78 39.43
N VAL A 121 8.58 -4.12 39.17
CA VAL A 121 7.28 -4.77 39.33
C VAL A 121 7.02 -5.64 38.10
N SER A 122 7.52 -6.88 38.20
CA SER A 122 7.04 -8.08 37.51
C SER A 122 7.44 -8.35 36.04
N ALA A 123 8.74 -8.45 35.77
CA ALA A 123 9.20 -9.26 34.64
C ALA A 123 8.68 -10.71 34.71
N ASP A 124 8.39 -11.21 35.92
CA ASP A 124 7.88 -12.57 36.16
C ASP A 124 6.39 -12.75 35.81
N ARG A 125 5.61 -11.67 35.66
CA ARG A 125 4.17 -11.74 35.29
C ARG A 125 3.93 -11.87 33.78
N LEU A 126 4.94 -11.66 32.93
CA LEU A 126 4.83 -11.62 31.47
C LEU A 126 5.10 -12.97 30.79
N LYS A 127 4.80 -14.10 31.45
CA LYS A 127 5.05 -15.46 30.91
C LYS A 127 3.98 -15.94 29.89
N GLY A 128 3.00 -15.12 29.53
CA GLY A 128 2.00 -15.47 28.52
C GLY A 128 2.42 -15.08 27.11
N GLN A 129 2.72 -16.06 26.24
CA GLN A 129 2.84 -15.82 24.80
C GLN A 129 1.45 -15.83 24.15
N VAL A 130 1.01 -14.69 23.62
CA VAL A 130 -0.23 -14.60 22.84
C VAL A 130 0.11 -14.64 21.35
N PRO A 131 -0.32 -15.68 20.60
CA PRO A 131 0.02 -15.81 19.19
C PRO A 131 -0.72 -14.78 18.31
N CYS A 132 -0.21 -14.59 17.10
CA CYS A 132 -0.92 -13.90 16.03
C CYS A 132 -2.16 -14.68 15.60
N ASN A 133 -3.17 -13.96 15.11
CA ASN A 133 -4.31 -14.59 14.45
C ASN A 133 -3.88 -15.10 13.07
N LEU A 134 -3.62 -16.40 12.96
CA LEU A 134 -3.07 -17.00 11.73
C LEU A 134 -4.04 -16.93 10.55
N GLU A 135 -5.36 -16.96 10.79
CA GLU A 135 -6.34 -16.85 9.72
C GLU A 135 -6.34 -15.44 9.10
N VAL A 136 -6.29 -14.41 9.95
CA VAL A 136 -6.13 -13.02 9.49
C VAL A 136 -4.80 -12.84 8.76
N VAL A 137 -3.71 -13.41 9.27
CA VAL A 137 -2.38 -13.33 8.64
C VAL A 137 -2.37 -14.00 7.26
N LYS A 138 -2.89 -15.22 7.13
CA LYS A 138 -2.98 -15.93 5.85
C LYS A 138 -3.81 -15.16 4.83
N LEU A 139 -4.98 -14.64 5.25
CA LEU A 139 -5.82 -13.83 4.37
C LEU A 139 -5.08 -12.56 3.95
N MET A 140 -4.42 -11.88 4.88
CA MET A 140 -3.64 -10.68 4.60
C MET A 140 -2.52 -10.93 3.59
N GLU A 141 -1.81 -12.06 3.69
CA GLU A 141 -0.78 -12.45 2.72
C GLU A 141 -1.35 -12.71 1.33
N ASN A 142 -2.51 -13.36 1.23
CA ASN A 142 -3.19 -13.57 -0.04
C ASN A 142 -3.65 -12.24 -0.66
N VAL A 143 -4.31 -11.38 0.12
CA VAL A 143 -4.73 -10.05 -0.33
C VAL A 143 -3.53 -9.20 -0.76
N LYS A 144 -2.41 -9.27 -0.03
CA LYS A 144 -1.17 -8.55 -0.40
C LYS A 144 -0.66 -8.94 -1.78
N LYS A 145 -0.74 -10.23 -2.17
CA LYS A 145 -0.35 -10.68 -3.52
C LYS A 145 -1.24 -10.06 -4.59
N GLU A 146 -2.56 -10.05 -4.35
CA GLU A 146 -3.53 -9.45 -5.28
C GLU A 146 -3.32 -7.93 -5.43
N ILE A 147 -3.00 -7.23 -4.33
CA ILE A 147 -2.66 -5.79 -4.37
C ILE A 147 -1.41 -5.54 -5.20
N ASN A 148 -0.34 -6.33 -4.99
CA ASN A 148 0.91 -6.15 -5.73
C ASN A 148 0.71 -6.39 -7.23
N GLU A 149 -0.03 -7.44 -7.60
CA GLU A 149 -0.33 -7.69 -9.02
C GLU A 149 -1.18 -6.59 -9.64
N LEU A 150 -2.13 -6.01 -8.88
CA LEU A 150 -2.90 -4.85 -9.32
C LEU A 150 -1.96 -3.67 -9.63
N ILE A 151 -1.08 -3.30 -8.68
CA ILE A 151 -0.13 -2.18 -8.84
C ILE A 151 0.77 -2.39 -10.07
N GLU A 152 1.33 -3.58 -10.25
CA GLU A 152 2.17 -3.89 -11.40
C GLU A 152 1.38 -3.80 -12.72
N THR A 153 0.17 -4.37 -12.75
CA THR A 153 -0.69 -4.39 -13.93
C THR A 153 -1.07 -2.97 -14.36
N VAL A 154 -1.60 -2.18 -13.43
CA VAL A 154 -2.06 -0.82 -13.74
C VAL A 154 -0.90 0.11 -14.05
N GLY A 155 0.27 -0.10 -13.43
CA GLY A 155 1.48 0.65 -13.73
C GLY A 155 1.95 0.49 -15.18
N VAL A 156 1.92 -0.74 -15.72
CA VAL A 156 2.26 -1.00 -17.14
C VAL A 156 1.25 -0.35 -18.08
N ILE A 157 -0.05 -0.46 -17.77
CA ILE A 157 -1.13 0.15 -18.56
C ILE A 157 -1.01 1.68 -18.56
N LYS A 158 -0.73 2.27 -17.39
CA LYS A 158 -0.52 3.71 -17.26
C LYS A 158 0.61 4.21 -18.15
N VAL A 159 1.77 3.56 -18.10
CA VAL A 159 2.91 3.90 -18.95
C VAL A 159 2.54 3.76 -20.43
N TYR A 160 1.80 2.72 -20.81
CA TYR A 160 1.30 2.56 -22.18
C TYR A 160 0.46 3.75 -22.65
N ILE A 161 -0.51 4.19 -21.85
CA ILE A 161 -1.36 5.34 -22.21
C ILE A 161 -0.53 6.62 -22.29
N GLN A 162 0.36 6.86 -21.32
CA GLN A 162 1.23 8.03 -21.30
C GLN A 162 2.18 8.09 -22.51
N LEU A 163 2.68 6.95 -22.98
CA LEU A 163 3.52 6.85 -24.19
C LEU A 163 2.73 7.09 -25.50
N ASN A 164 1.40 7.12 -25.45
CA ASN A 164 0.55 7.47 -26.58
C ASN A 164 0.04 8.93 -26.53
N ILE A 165 0.41 9.70 -25.50
CA ILE A 165 0.12 11.14 -25.46
C ILE A 165 0.97 11.84 -26.54
N PRO A 166 0.33 12.59 -27.47
CA PRO A 166 1.02 13.22 -28.59
C PRO A 166 1.74 14.50 -28.15
N LYS A 167 2.47 15.13 -29.07
CA LYS A 167 3.08 16.44 -28.81
C LYS A 167 2.00 17.47 -28.45
N MET A 168 2.33 18.40 -27.56
CA MET A 168 1.46 19.52 -27.22
C MET A 168 1.21 20.41 -28.45
N GLU A 169 -0.06 20.69 -28.73
CA GLU A 169 -0.52 21.56 -29.82
C GLU A 169 -1.71 22.39 -29.35
N ASP A 170 -1.96 23.50 -30.04
CA ASP A 170 -3.10 24.37 -29.78
C ASP A 170 -4.34 23.85 -30.54
N GLY A 171 -5.38 23.47 -29.79
CA GLY A 171 -6.60 22.86 -30.32
C GLY A 171 -6.54 21.33 -30.57
N ASN A 172 -7.70 20.74 -30.86
CA ASN A 172 -7.89 19.29 -31.09
C ASN A 172 -7.35 18.39 -29.96
N ASN A 173 -7.61 18.80 -28.70
CA ASN A 173 -7.08 18.14 -27.50
C ASN A 173 -8.09 17.22 -26.79
N PHE A 174 -9.32 17.06 -27.29
CA PHE A 174 -10.34 16.20 -26.67
C PHE A 174 -9.84 14.76 -26.44
N GLY A 175 -9.20 14.14 -27.43
CA GLY A 175 -8.67 12.78 -27.21
C GLY A 175 -7.50 12.73 -26.22
N VAL A 176 -6.75 13.83 -26.07
CA VAL A 176 -5.70 13.95 -25.04
C VAL A 176 -6.33 14.06 -23.67
N GLU A 177 -7.40 14.85 -23.52
CA GLU A 177 -8.19 14.92 -22.27
C GLU A 177 -8.74 13.55 -21.88
N VAL A 178 -9.23 12.74 -22.83
CA VAL A 178 -9.66 11.36 -22.58
C VAL A 178 -8.51 10.48 -22.08
N GLN A 179 -7.30 10.62 -22.65
CA GLN A 179 -6.11 9.91 -22.16
C GLN A 179 -5.75 10.34 -20.73
N GLU A 180 -5.75 11.64 -20.45
CA GLU A 180 -5.44 12.20 -19.13
C GLU A 180 -6.45 11.74 -18.06
N GLU A 181 -7.75 11.74 -18.38
CA GLU A 181 -8.78 11.26 -17.46
C GLU A 181 -8.64 9.75 -17.19
N THR A 182 -8.33 8.95 -18.21
CA THR A 182 -8.07 7.52 -18.03
C THR A 182 -6.85 7.28 -17.14
N VAL A 183 -5.78 8.07 -17.31
CA VAL A 183 -4.58 8.01 -16.46
C VAL A 183 -4.88 8.47 -15.03
N SER A 184 -5.75 9.47 -14.85
CA SER A 184 -6.22 9.93 -13.54
C SER A 184 -6.95 8.80 -12.80
N GLU A 185 -7.84 8.07 -13.48
CA GLU A 185 -8.55 6.94 -12.88
C GLU A 185 -7.59 5.81 -12.47
N ILE A 186 -6.58 5.53 -13.28
CA ILE A 186 -5.52 4.55 -12.92
C ILE A 186 -4.76 5.00 -11.66
N HIS A 187 -4.43 6.29 -11.52
CA HIS A 187 -3.76 6.79 -10.31
C HIS A 187 -4.62 6.60 -9.05
N LYS A 188 -5.94 6.85 -9.13
CA LYS A 188 -6.84 6.62 -7.99
C LYS A 188 -6.80 5.15 -7.53
N VAL A 189 -6.75 4.21 -8.47
CA VAL A 189 -6.63 2.78 -8.16
C VAL A 189 -5.28 2.46 -7.50
N GLU A 190 -4.17 3.04 -7.97
CA GLU A 190 -2.86 2.89 -7.33
C GLU A 190 -2.88 3.42 -5.88
N ASP A 191 -3.47 4.60 -5.63
CA ASP A 191 -3.56 5.21 -4.30
C ASP A 191 -4.36 4.33 -3.32
N ILE A 192 -5.48 3.77 -3.79
CA ILE A 192 -6.29 2.82 -3.00
C ILE A 192 -5.46 1.58 -2.65
N ALA A 193 -4.72 1.03 -3.62
CA ALA A 193 -3.88 -0.14 -3.46
C ALA A 193 -2.73 0.11 -2.43
N PHE A 194 -2.03 1.23 -2.53
CA PHE A 194 -0.98 1.60 -1.56
C PHE A 194 -1.53 1.82 -0.16
N SER A 195 -2.69 2.50 -0.06
CA SER A 195 -3.36 2.74 1.23
C SER A 195 -3.76 1.43 1.93
N ALA A 196 -4.17 0.41 1.16
CA ALA A 196 -4.48 -0.91 1.68
C ALA A 196 -3.24 -1.62 2.26
N LEU A 197 -2.08 -1.49 1.62
CA LEU A 197 -0.81 -2.05 2.14
C LEU A 197 -0.40 -1.40 3.47
N GLU A 198 -0.51 -0.08 3.59
CA GLU A 198 -0.15 0.64 4.82
C GLU A 198 -1.05 0.24 6.00
N ALA A 199 -2.34 0.01 5.72
CA ALA A 199 -3.31 -0.40 6.74
C ALA A 199 -2.96 -1.75 7.39
N ASN A 200 -2.35 -2.67 6.65
CA ASN A 200 -1.98 -4.00 7.16
C ASN A 200 -0.92 -3.91 8.27
N SER A 201 0.06 -3.03 8.14
CA SER A 201 1.08 -2.81 9.18
C SER A 201 0.47 -2.25 10.47
N LYS A 202 -0.53 -1.36 10.36
CA LYS A 202 -1.22 -0.75 11.51
C LYS A 202 -1.96 -1.78 12.36
N TYR A 203 -2.49 -2.85 11.77
CA TYR A 203 -3.17 -3.93 12.50
C TYR A 203 -2.25 -4.59 13.52
N PHE A 204 -1.04 -5.00 13.13
CA PHE A 204 -0.09 -5.67 14.04
C PHE A 204 0.32 -4.78 15.21
N VAL A 205 0.57 -3.50 14.96
CA VAL A 205 0.91 -2.53 16.00
C VAL A 205 -0.24 -2.35 17.00
N MET A 206 -1.47 -2.17 16.50
CA MET A 206 -2.64 -2.01 17.36
C MET A 206 -2.95 -3.28 18.16
N ARG A 207 -2.84 -4.45 17.53
CA ARG A 207 -3.04 -5.74 18.19
C ARG A 207 -2.00 -5.97 19.27
N GLY A 208 -0.73 -5.69 18.99
CA GLY A 208 0.36 -5.76 19.97
C GLY A 208 0.13 -4.85 21.17
N LYS A 209 -0.37 -3.62 20.95
CA LYS A 209 -0.75 -2.70 22.03
C LYS A 209 -1.87 -3.30 22.90
N CYS A 210 -2.94 -3.82 22.31
CA CYS A 210 -4.02 -4.46 23.06
C CYS A 210 -3.55 -5.69 23.85
N VAL A 211 -2.76 -6.56 23.21
CA VAL A 211 -2.17 -7.75 23.88
C VAL A 211 -1.28 -7.35 25.06
N SER A 212 -0.47 -6.30 24.91
CA SER A 212 0.36 -5.80 26.02
C SER A 212 -0.48 -5.34 27.23
N LYS A 213 -1.69 -4.83 26.99
CA LYS A 213 -2.62 -4.43 28.04
C LYS A 213 -3.28 -5.64 28.71
N ILE A 214 -3.59 -6.69 27.96
CA ILE A 214 -4.09 -7.97 28.52
C ILE A 214 -3.07 -8.55 29.51
N LEU A 215 -1.79 -8.57 29.12
CA LEU A 215 -0.74 -9.12 29.99
C LEU A 215 -0.48 -8.26 31.23
N LYS A 216 -0.67 -6.94 31.15
CA LYS A 216 -0.51 -6.01 32.28
C LYS A 216 -1.72 -5.97 33.22
N TYR A 217 -2.93 -6.15 32.68
CA TYR A 217 -4.21 -6.01 33.39
C TYR A 217 -5.16 -7.18 33.07
N PRO A 218 -4.83 -8.41 33.49
CA PRO A 218 -5.57 -9.62 33.13
C PRO A 218 -7.01 -9.66 33.67
N GLU A 219 -7.33 -8.86 34.70
CA GLU A 219 -8.67 -8.71 35.26
C GLU A 219 -9.63 -7.93 34.35
N ILE A 220 -9.11 -7.09 33.44
CA ILE A 220 -9.92 -6.25 32.55
C ILE A 220 -10.29 -7.03 31.28
N LYS A 221 -11.50 -7.59 31.26
CA LYS A 221 -12.01 -8.42 30.14
C LYS A 221 -12.19 -7.63 28.83
N ASP A 222 -12.39 -6.31 28.90
CA ASP A 222 -12.55 -5.46 27.71
C ASP A 222 -11.30 -5.45 26.83
N TYR A 223 -10.10 -5.67 27.38
CA TYR A 223 -8.90 -5.80 26.57
C TYR A 223 -8.89 -7.08 25.73
N VAL A 224 -9.44 -8.19 26.26
CA VAL A 224 -9.63 -9.43 25.49
C VAL A 224 -10.67 -9.22 24.39
N GLN A 225 -11.79 -8.56 24.71
CA GLN A 225 -12.82 -8.25 23.71
C GLN A 225 -12.27 -7.31 22.63
N SER A 226 -11.44 -6.32 23.01
CA SER A 226 -10.81 -5.39 22.06
C SER A 226 -9.96 -6.10 21.01
N VAL A 227 -9.24 -7.17 21.38
CA VAL A 227 -8.50 -7.99 20.40
C VAL A 227 -9.45 -8.72 19.46
N ARG A 228 -10.55 -9.29 19.96
CA ARG A 228 -11.56 -9.96 19.12
C ARG A 228 -12.17 -9.01 18.10
N GLU A 229 -12.57 -7.81 18.54
CA GLU A 229 -13.12 -6.78 17.66
C GLU A 229 -12.08 -6.29 16.64
N LEU A 230 -10.81 -6.16 17.04
CA LEU A 230 -9.74 -5.75 16.14
C LEU A 230 -9.50 -6.80 15.04
N ASP A 231 -9.44 -8.09 15.41
CA ASP A 231 -9.27 -9.20 14.47
C ASP A 231 -10.47 -9.28 13.51
N GLY A 232 -11.71 -9.15 14.02
CA GLY A 232 -12.92 -9.15 13.21
C GLY A 232 -13.00 -7.98 12.25
N LYS A 233 -12.70 -6.77 12.72
CA LYS A 233 -12.60 -5.57 11.88
C LYS A 233 -11.55 -5.76 10.78
N GLN A 234 -10.41 -6.37 11.09
CA GLN A 234 -9.37 -6.61 10.09
C GLN A 234 -9.82 -7.60 9.03
N PHE A 235 -10.51 -8.67 9.40
CA PHE A 235 -11.08 -9.63 8.45
C PHE A 235 -12.04 -8.95 7.46
N VAL A 236 -13.01 -8.18 7.98
CA VAL A 236 -13.96 -7.42 7.14
C VAL A 236 -13.22 -6.45 6.22
N LYS A 237 -12.21 -5.75 6.74
CA LYS A 237 -11.40 -4.83 5.95
C LYS A 237 -10.68 -5.54 4.80
N LEU A 238 -10.05 -6.69 5.06
CA LEU A 238 -9.38 -7.48 4.01
C LEU A 238 -10.37 -7.96 2.94
N LYS A 239 -11.57 -8.37 3.34
CA LYS A 239 -12.63 -8.75 2.40
C LYS A 239 -13.06 -7.57 1.52
N MET A 240 -13.27 -6.39 2.12
CA MET A 240 -13.60 -5.19 1.37
C MET A 240 -12.48 -4.83 0.38
N THR A 241 -11.22 -4.96 0.78
CA THR A 241 -10.09 -4.76 -0.15
C THR A 241 -10.14 -5.73 -1.34
N CYS A 242 -10.55 -7.00 -1.17
CA CYS A 242 -10.75 -7.90 -2.31
C CYS A 242 -11.85 -7.41 -3.25
N VAL A 243 -12.93 -6.83 -2.71
CA VAL A 243 -14.02 -6.23 -3.49
C VAL A 243 -13.50 -5.02 -4.26
N ASP A 244 -12.78 -4.12 -3.59
CA ASP A 244 -12.19 -2.92 -4.21
C ASP A 244 -11.23 -3.28 -5.34
N ILE A 245 -10.40 -4.33 -5.18
CA ILE A 245 -9.51 -4.84 -6.23
C ILE A 245 -10.31 -5.36 -7.43
N ARG A 246 -11.36 -6.16 -7.18
CA ARG A 246 -12.23 -6.67 -8.26
C ARG A 246 -12.87 -5.51 -9.03
N ASP A 247 -13.45 -4.56 -8.30
CA ASP A 247 -14.17 -3.43 -8.88
C ASP A 247 -13.21 -2.50 -9.62
N SER A 248 -11.98 -2.32 -9.11
CA SER A 248 -10.91 -1.60 -9.83
C SER A 248 -10.60 -2.25 -11.17
N TYR A 249 -10.41 -3.57 -11.22
CA TYR A 249 -10.18 -4.27 -12.50
C TYR A 249 -11.37 -4.12 -13.46
N MET A 250 -12.61 -4.19 -12.96
CA MET A 250 -13.82 -4.02 -13.77
C MET A 250 -13.93 -2.62 -14.36
N LEU A 251 -13.79 -1.59 -13.52
CA LEU A 251 -13.91 -0.19 -13.91
C LEU A 251 -12.79 0.22 -14.86
N LEU A 252 -11.55 -0.21 -14.60
CA LEU A 252 -10.42 0.04 -15.51
C LEU A 252 -10.61 -0.63 -16.86
N TYR A 253 -11.09 -1.88 -16.89
CA TYR A 253 -11.39 -2.55 -18.15
C TYR A 253 -12.48 -1.80 -18.93
N ASP A 254 -13.56 -1.38 -18.26
CA ASP A 254 -14.68 -0.67 -18.87
C ASP A 254 -14.27 0.69 -19.45
N ILE A 255 -13.59 1.54 -18.67
CA ILE A 255 -13.17 2.87 -19.14
C ILE A 255 -12.15 2.77 -20.28
N ILE A 256 -11.20 1.83 -20.22
CA ILE A 256 -10.18 1.68 -21.25
C ILE A 256 -10.80 1.18 -22.56
N THR A 257 -11.64 0.16 -22.51
CA THR A 257 -12.23 -0.44 -23.72
C THR A 257 -13.23 0.48 -24.40
N LYS A 258 -14.04 1.24 -23.64
CA LYS A 258 -14.96 2.24 -24.20
C LYS A 258 -14.25 3.37 -24.92
N ASN A 259 -13.05 3.73 -24.47
CA ASN A 259 -12.29 4.86 -24.97
C ASN A 259 -11.05 4.45 -25.80
N GLU A 260 -10.95 3.18 -26.19
CA GLU A 260 -9.75 2.59 -26.78
C GLU A 260 -9.26 3.35 -28.03
N ASP A 261 -10.19 3.78 -28.89
CA ASP A 261 -9.85 4.54 -30.09
C ASP A 261 -9.17 5.87 -29.78
N LYS A 262 -9.68 6.63 -28.80
CA LYS A 262 -9.09 7.91 -28.39
C LYS A 262 -7.81 7.69 -27.57
N ILE A 263 -7.70 6.61 -26.80
CA ILE A 263 -6.47 6.24 -26.10
C ILE A 263 -5.34 5.90 -27.08
N ARG A 264 -5.65 5.19 -28.17
CA ARG A 264 -4.66 4.79 -29.17
C ARG A 264 -4.34 5.92 -30.18
N LYS A 265 -5.35 6.70 -30.56
CA LYS A 265 -5.27 7.78 -31.55
C LYS A 265 -6.09 8.99 -31.07
N PRO A 266 -5.52 9.85 -30.21
CA PRO A 266 -6.26 10.95 -29.59
C PRO A 266 -6.62 12.07 -30.57
N ARG A 267 -5.88 12.21 -31.68
CA ARG A 267 -6.15 13.20 -32.72
C ARG A 267 -6.68 12.53 -33.97
N GLU A 268 -7.78 13.07 -34.48
CA GLU A 268 -8.27 12.74 -35.82
C GLU A 268 -7.35 13.39 -36.85
N VAL A 269 -6.83 12.58 -37.77
CA VAL A 269 -6.14 13.11 -38.95
C VAL A 269 -7.24 13.51 -39.92
N TYR A 270 -7.61 14.78 -39.94
CA TYR A 270 -8.32 15.35 -41.09
C TYR A 270 -7.34 15.29 -42.26
N SER A 271 -7.36 14.18 -42.99
CA SER A 271 -6.74 14.11 -44.31
C SER A 271 -7.32 15.26 -45.13
N GLU A 272 -6.46 16.09 -45.74
CA GLU A 272 -6.84 17.20 -46.64
C GLU A 272 -7.84 16.77 -47.74
N ALA A 273 -7.99 15.46 -48.00
CA ALA A 273 -8.99 14.91 -48.90
C ALA A 273 -10.46 15.17 -48.48
N SER A 274 -10.74 15.43 -47.20
CA SER A 274 -12.11 15.68 -46.72
C SER A 274 -12.53 17.16 -46.78
N MET A 275 -11.64 18.07 -47.20
CA MET A 275 -11.94 19.49 -47.40
C MET A 275 -12.15 19.86 -48.89
N LEU A 276 -12.22 18.88 -49.79
CA LEU A 276 -12.41 19.07 -51.23
C LEU A 276 -13.75 18.55 -51.78
N TYR A 277 -14.79 18.48 -50.94
CA TYR A 277 -16.17 18.25 -51.39
C TYR A 277 -17.14 19.23 -50.76
#